data_AF-A0A2X2YJH9-F1
#
_entry.id   AF-A0A2X2YJH9-F1
#
_cell.length_a   1.000
_cell.length_b   1.000
_cell.length_c   1.000
_cell.angle_alpha   90.00
_cell.angle_beta   90.00
_cell.angle_gamma   90.00
#
_symmetry.space_group_name_H-M   'P 1'
#
loop_
_entity.id
_entity.type
_entity.pdbx_description
1 polymer ?
#
loop_
_entity_poly.entity_id
_entity_poly.type
_entity_poly.pdbx_seq_one_letter_code
_entity_poly.pdbx_strand_id
1 'polypeptide(L)' 'MYKWLFAVMPGPKWLRCIEMAILLLAVVAALFQWGFPWAVETFNLNPNTVN' A
#
# COMPACT_ATOMS: atom_id res chain seq x y z
N MET A 1 11.19 -26.50 24.19
CA MET A 1 9.87 -26.83 23.62
C MET A 1 9.03 -25.55 23.43
N TYR A 2 9.50 -24.60 22.62
CA TYR A 2 8.73 -23.43 22.13
C TYR A 2 8.86 -23.26 20.60
N LYS A 3 9.46 -24.26 19.92
CA LYS A 3 9.73 -24.24 18.48
C LYS A 3 8.45 -24.26 17.63
N TRP A 4 7.33 -24.72 18.18
CA TRP A 4 6.05 -24.80 17.48
C TRP A 4 5.42 -23.42 17.23
N LEU A 5 5.73 -22.42 18.07
CA LEU A 5 5.10 -21.09 17.98
C LEU A 5 5.73 -20.25 16.86
N PHE A 6 6.95 -20.60 16.46
CA PHE A 6 7.64 -20.01 15.31
C PHE A 6 7.37 -20.75 13.99
N ALA A 7 6.61 -21.85 14.02
CA ALA A 7 6.34 -22.68 12.84
C ALA A 7 5.07 -22.26 12.08
N VAL A 8 4.10 -21.63 12.76
CA VAL A 8 2.82 -21.19 12.17
C VAL A 8 2.94 -19.92 11.34
N MET A 9 4.02 -19.16 11.51
CA MET A 9 4.18 -17.90 10.81
C MET A 9 5.35 -18.02 9.84
N PRO A 10 5.11 -17.99 8.51
CA PRO A 10 6.15 -18.15 7.51
C PRO A 10 7.09 -16.94 7.59
N GLY A 11 8.23 -17.13 8.24
CA GLY A 11 9.34 -16.19 8.22
C GLY A 11 9.70 -15.54 9.56
N PRO A 12 10.98 -15.15 9.70
CA PRO A 12 11.51 -14.43 10.86
C PRO A 12 10.76 -13.11 11.05
N LYS A 13 10.70 -12.61 12.29
CA LYS A 13 9.99 -11.35 12.64
C LYS A 13 10.30 -10.18 11.69
N TRP A 14 11.52 -10.13 11.16
CA TRP A 14 11.95 -9.13 10.19
C TRP A 14 11.31 -9.27 8.79
N LEU A 15 11.05 -10.50 8.32
CA LEU A 15 10.39 -10.74 7.04
C LEU A 15 8.95 -10.22 7.03
N ARG A 16 8.23 -10.34 8.15
CA ARG A 16 6.87 -9.78 8.29
C ARG A 16 6.86 -8.26 8.27
N CYS A 17 7.88 -7.61 8.83
CA CYS A 17 8.02 -6.16 8.71
C CYS A 17 8.23 -5.74 7.25
N ILE A 18 9.03 -6.50 6.49
CA ILE A 18 9.24 -6.24 5.06
C ILE A 18 7.95 -6.47 4.28
N GLU A 19 7.23 -7.56 4.53
CA GLU A 19 5.98 -7.86 3.84
C GLU A 19 4.89 -6.80 4.12
N MET A 20 4.77 -6.35 5.37
CA MET A 20 3.90 -5.21 5.73
C MET A 20 4.32 -3.92 5.03
N ALA A 21 5.62 -3.63 4.93
CA ALA A 21 6.12 -2.47 4.21
C ALA A 21 5.83 -2.56 2.70
N ILE A 22 5.97 -3.74 2.10
CA ILE A 22 5.64 -3.97 0.69
C ILE A 22 4.15 -3.79 0.45
N LEU A 23 3.28 -4.34 1.30
CA LEU A 23 1.83 -4.15 1.20
C LEU A 23 1.45 -2.68 1.30
N LEU A 24 2.08 -1.94 2.23
CA LEU A 24 1.85 -0.50 2.38
C LEU A 24 2.30 0.27 1.13
N LEU A 25 3.48 -0.04 0.59
CA LEU A 25 3.95 0.54 -0.67
C LEU A 25 3.04 0.20 -1.85
N ALA A 26 2.51 -1.03 -1.92
CA ALA A 26 1.59 -1.45 -2.95
C ALA A 26 0.26 -0.67 -2.88
N VAL A 27 -0.26 -0.44 -1.67
CA VAL A 27 -1.46 0.39 -1.47
C VAL A 27 -1.19 1.84 -1.89
N VAL A 28 -0.05 2.41 -1.48
CA VAL A 28 0.34 3.76 -1.88
C VAL A 28 0.46 3.86 -3.40
N ALA A 29 1.13 2.90 -4.05
CA ALA A 29 1.26 2.86 -5.50
C ALA A 29 -0.10 2.75 -6.19
N ALA A 30 -1.00 1.90 -5.70
CA ALA A 30 -2.37 1.78 -6.20
C ALA A 30 -3.13 3.11 -6.05
N LEU A 31 -2.93 3.83 -4.95
CA LEU A 31 -3.54 5.14 -4.74
C LEU A 31 -3.00 6.18 -5.73
N PHE A 32 -1.71 6.16 -6.07
CA PHE A 32 -1.14 7.04 -7.10
C PHE A 32 -1.61 6.69 -8.51
N GLN A 33 -1.72 5.39 -8.83
CA GLN A 33 -2.12 4.95 -10.17
C GLN A 33 -3.62 5.06 -10.44
N TRP A 34 -4.46 4.87 -9.42
CA TRP A 34 -5.92 4.85 -9.57
C TRP A 34 -6.62 5.90 -8.72
N GLY A 35 -6.21 6.07 -7.47
CA GLY A 35 -6.84 7.01 -6.53
C GLY A 35 -6.68 8.47 -6.95
N PHE A 36 -5.47 8.88 -7.35
CA PHE A 36 -5.20 10.24 -7.82
C PHE A 36 -5.96 10.59 -9.10
N PRO A 37 -5.93 9.78 -10.17
CA PRO A 37 -6.74 10.04 -11.36
C PRO A 37 -8.24 10.12 -11.05
N TRP A 38 -8.76 9.18 -10.26
CA TRP A 38 -10.16 9.21 -9.80
C TRP A 38 -10.49 10.50 -9.03
N ALA A 39 -9.61 10.94 -8.13
CA ALA A 39 -9.82 12.15 -7.33
C ALA A 39 -9.79 13.41 -8.21
N VAL A 40 -8.88 13.48 -9.19
CA VAL A 40 -8.81 14.61 -10.13
C VAL A 40 -10.09 14.72 -10.95
N GLU A 41 -10.62 13.60 -11.45
CA GLU A 41 -11.89 13.56 -12.17
C GLU A 41 -13.09 13.91 -11.28
N THR A 42 -13.16 13.32 -10.08
CA THR A 42 -14.29 13.49 -9.16
C THR A 42 -14.37 14.91 -8.60
N PHE A 43 -13.23 15.47 -8.19
CA PHE A 43 -13.16 16.80 -7.58
C PHE A 43 -12.83 17.89 -8.59
N ASN A 44 -12.75 17.56 -9.90
CA ASN A 44 -12.41 18.49 -10.98
C ASN A 44 -11.18 19.35 -10.66
N LEU A 45 -10.12 18.74 -10.11
CA LEU A 45 -8.88 19.42 -9.70
C LEU A 45 -7.98 19.77 -10.89
N ASN A 46 -8.57 20.05 -12.04
CA ASN A 46 -7.88 20.35 -13.27
C ASN A 46 -7.19 21.74 -13.15
N PRO A 47 -5.87 21.84 -13.34
CA PRO A 47 -5.17 23.14 -13.37
C PRO A 47 -5.59 24.04 -14.54
N ASN A 48 -6.38 23.53 -15.50
CA ASN A 48 -6.75 24.20 -16.74
C ASN A 48 -8.18 24.76 -16.72
N THR A 49 -8.67 25.25 -15.57
CA THR A 49 -9.90 26.05 -15.59
C THR A 49 -9.59 27.41 -16.20
N VAL A 50 -9.52 27.46 -17.53
CA VAL A 50 -9.62 28.69 -18.30
C VAL A 50 -11.02 29.24 -18.05
N ASN A 51 -11.10 30.40 -17.40
CA ASN A 51 -12.33 31.19 -17.30
C ASN A 51 -12.55 31.91 -18.63
#